data_AF-A0AAQ3GT06-F1
#
_entry.id   AF-A0AAQ3GT06-F1
#
_cell.length_a   1.000
_cell.length_b   1.000
_cell.length_c   1.000
_cell.angle_alpha   90.00
_cell.angle_beta   90.00
_cell.angle_gamma   90.00
#
_symmetry.space_group_name_H-M   'P 1'
#
loop_
_entity.id
_entity.type
_entity.pdbx_description
1 polymer ?
#
loop_
_entity_poly.entity_id
_entity_poly.type
_entity_poly.pdbx_seq_one_letter_code
_entity_poly.pdbx_strand_id
1 'polypeptide(L)'
;MTKKKIMIPIMSIMLATSSMTAIPSLTSVYAAQAVQEAYTYQVGTQEGKQYIVLTDYKGSEEKITIPDQINGIEVKSIQDGFGKNSKLKSITLSKNIASEKDTKRSLAGLNQITTLEEIQTVKDNAAYQSEEGILYTKDKKELVAYPKSKKSETYVMPSEVEKAGELSLANLKYLKNLTFSKKIKIIPECSNSSIENVIIPDQVKVIDESTFDTCKNLKKVTFGKNITTIGDGAFANCTALETIKLPNNLKNIEEVAFVNTSLKSVIIPDSVVKIGASAFDKDVKLKKPSYLKKIKKTGGAVYYEARATVKTSRKKTSYKAAKITKIRANTKKVTLKKGKKAKIQTKIFYAKKLKKGYLDPSILKFTTSNKKIAAVSKYGNIKGVKKGKATITVKLRTSGIKYKVNVVVK
;
A
#
# COMPACT_ATOMS: atom_id res chain seq x y z
N MET A 1 1.69 -53.36 6.70
CA MET A 1 0.53 -53.25 5.79
C MET A 1 -0.28 -52.00 6.12
N THR A 2 -0.93 -51.44 5.09
CA THR A 2 -2.00 -50.41 5.09
C THR A 2 -1.69 -48.97 5.53
N LYS A 3 -1.17 -48.18 4.56
CA LYS A 3 -1.43 -46.73 4.44
C LYS A 3 -2.86 -46.52 3.93
N LYS A 4 -3.74 -45.85 4.69
CA LYS A 4 -5.02 -45.31 4.19
C LYS A 4 -4.81 -43.89 3.65
N LYS A 5 -4.93 -43.74 2.33
CA LYS A 5 -5.10 -42.44 1.64
C LYS A 5 -6.53 -41.96 1.88
N ILE A 6 -6.68 -40.70 2.27
CA ILE A 6 -7.97 -40.01 2.33
C ILE A 6 -8.19 -39.30 1.00
N MET A 7 -9.30 -39.67 0.37
CA MET A 7 -9.85 -39.15 -0.88
C MET A 7 -10.67 -37.88 -0.56
N ILE A 8 -10.45 -36.79 -1.28
CA ILE A 8 -11.29 -35.58 -1.22
C ILE A 8 -12.22 -35.60 -2.44
N PRO A 9 -13.55 -35.43 -2.29
CA PRO A 9 -14.48 -35.45 -3.40
C PRO A 9 -14.45 -34.15 -4.22
N ILE A 10 -14.49 -34.33 -5.54
CA ILE A 10 -14.73 -33.31 -6.56
C ILE A 10 -16.21 -32.92 -6.51
N MET A 11 -16.53 -31.63 -6.40
CA MET A 11 -17.89 -31.11 -6.54
C MET A 11 -17.96 -30.17 -7.73
N SER A 12 -18.77 -30.62 -8.69
CA SER A 12 -19.17 -30.13 -10.01
C SER A 12 -19.13 -28.62 -10.26
N ILE A 13 -18.51 -28.23 -11.38
CA ILE A 13 -18.75 -26.97 -12.08
C ILE A 13 -19.79 -27.24 -13.17
N MET A 14 -20.92 -26.54 -13.11
CA MET A 14 -21.93 -26.48 -14.17
C MET A 14 -21.32 -25.89 -15.45
N LEU A 15 -21.42 -26.63 -16.56
CA LEU A 15 -21.19 -26.12 -17.91
C LEU A 15 -22.38 -25.24 -18.31
N ALA A 16 -22.15 -23.93 -18.44
CA ALA A 16 -23.03 -23.05 -19.20
C ALA A 16 -22.48 -22.98 -20.63
N THR A 17 -23.26 -23.50 -21.58
CA THR A 17 -22.98 -23.42 -23.02
C THR A 17 -23.25 -22.00 -23.51
N SER A 18 -22.20 -21.20 -23.67
CA SER A 18 -22.25 -19.96 -24.46
C SER A 18 -21.43 -20.15 -25.73
N SER A 19 -22.12 -20.01 -26.86
CA SER A 19 -21.60 -19.98 -28.23
C SER A 19 -20.22 -19.32 -28.35
N MET A 20 -19.24 -20.08 -28.86
CA MET A 20 -17.93 -19.55 -29.28
C MET A 20 -18.14 -18.57 -30.43
N THR A 21 -18.19 -17.28 -30.13
CA THR A 21 -17.68 -16.28 -31.08
C THR A 21 -16.15 -16.38 -31.00
N ALA A 22 -15.53 -16.81 -32.09
CA ALA A 22 -14.07 -16.87 -32.20
C ALA A 22 -13.46 -15.52 -31.80
N ILE A 23 -12.77 -15.51 -30.66
CA ILE A 23 -11.87 -14.41 -30.31
C ILE A 23 -10.73 -14.52 -31.32
N PRO A 24 -10.43 -13.48 -32.13
CA PRO A 24 -9.24 -13.51 -32.96
C PRO A 24 -8.05 -13.71 -32.02
N SER A 25 -7.39 -14.86 -32.12
CA SER A 25 -6.12 -15.09 -31.45
C SER A 25 -5.13 -14.08 -32.03
N LEU A 26 -4.79 -13.04 -31.26
CA LEU A 26 -3.71 -12.13 -31.57
C LEU A 26 -2.39 -12.87 -31.39
N THR A 27 -1.99 -13.63 -32.41
CA THR A 27 -0.61 -14.08 -32.56
C THR A 27 0.21 -12.87 -32.99
N SER A 28 0.87 -12.20 -32.04
CA SER A 28 1.96 -11.28 -32.40
C SER A 28 3.12 -12.12 -32.92
N VAL A 29 3.15 -12.36 -34.23
CA VAL A 29 4.32 -12.94 -34.91
C VAL A 29 5.38 -11.83 -34.97
N TYR A 30 6.51 -12.02 -34.29
CA TYR A 30 7.61 -11.05 -34.31
C TYR A 30 8.48 -11.28 -35.54
N ALA A 31 8.75 -10.20 -36.28
CA ALA A 31 9.84 -10.17 -37.26
C ALA A 31 11.20 -10.07 -36.57
N ALA A 32 12.26 -10.46 -37.28
CA ALA A 32 13.64 -10.29 -36.83
C ALA A 32 13.96 -8.82 -36.49
N GLN A 33 14.89 -8.61 -35.55
CA GLN A 33 15.31 -7.28 -35.12
C GLN A 33 16.03 -6.57 -36.28
N ALA A 34 15.65 -5.32 -36.57
CA ALA A 34 16.20 -4.52 -37.66
C ALA A 34 16.92 -3.28 -37.13
N VAL A 35 17.86 -2.74 -37.91
CA VAL A 35 18.65 -1.55 -37.56
C VAL A 35 18.53 -0.53 -38.68
N GLN A 36 18.28 0.72 -38.30
CA GLN A 36 18.35 1.87 -39.21
C GLN A 36 18.94 3.05 -38.47
N GLU A 37 20.03 3.60 -39.02
CA GLU A 37 20.83 4.64 -38.37
C GLU A 37 21.21 4.24 -36.93
N ALA A 38 20.85 5.06 -35.94
CA ALA A 38 21.10 4.82 -34.53
C ALA A 38 20.04 3.94 -33.86
N TYR A 39 18.93 3.60 -34.54
CA TYR A 39 17.79 2.91 -33.94
C TYR A 39 17.80 1.42 -34.25
N THR A 40 17.53 0.61 -33.22
CA THR A 40 17.19 -0.81 -33.38
C THR A 40 15.70 -1.00 -33.10
N TYR A 41 14.99 -1.74 -33.95
CA TYR A 41 13.54 -1.85 -33.87
C TYR A 41 13.00 -3.23 -34.27
N GLN A 42 11.73 -3.44 -33.94
CA GLN A 42 10.93 -4.58 -34.37
C GLN A 42 9.68 -4.09 -35.11
N VAL A 43 9.25 -4.85 -36.12
CA VAL A 43 7.97 -4.61 -36.80
C VAL A 43 6.90 -5.47 -36.12
N GLY A 44 5.94 -4.80 -35.49
CA GLY A 44 4.73 -5.40 -34.95
C GLY A 44 3.59 -5.33 -35.96
N THR A 45 2.61 -6.21 -35.79
CA THR A 45 1.37 -6.19 -36.59
C THR A 45 0.17 -6.16 -35.65
N GLN A 46 -0.79 -5.29 -35.94
CA GLN A 46 -2.06 -5.22 -35.22
C GLN A 46 -3.18 -4.93 -36.21
N GLU A 47 -4.23 -5.75 -36.18
CA GLU A 47 -5.37 -5.64 -37.12
C GLU A 47 -4.93 -5.55 -38.59
N GLY A 48 -3.90 -6.31 -38.96
CA GLY A 48 -3.34 -6.34 -40.33
C GLY A 48 -2.46 -5.15 -40.71
N LYS A 49 -2.27 -4.16 -39.83
CA LYS A 49 -1.38 -3.01 -40.05
C LYS A 49 -0.04 -3.20 -39.34
N GLN A 50 1.04 -2.95 -40.08
CA GLN A 50 2.39 -2.94 -39.54
C GLN A 50 2.67 -1.64 -38.77
N TYR A 51 3.44 -1.74 -37.70
CA TYR A 51 3.96 -0.61 -36.95
C TYR A 51 5.34 -0.94 -36.38
N ILE A 52 6.10 0.09 -36.04
CA ILE A 52 7.45 -0.05 -35.49
C ILE A 52 7.44 0.15 -33.98
N VAL A 53 8.17 -0.73 -33.31
CA VAL A 53 8.52 -0.66 -31.89
C VAL A 53 10.03 -0.43 -31.80
N LEU A 54 10.43 0.72 -31.27
CA LEU A 54 11.84 0.98 -31.00
C LEU A 54 12.30 0.18 -29.79
N THR A 55 13.46 -0.46 -29.92
CA THR A 55 14.02 -1.35 -28.89
C THR A 55 15.39 -0.90 -28.41
N ASP A 56 16.15 -0.11 -29.18
CA ASP A 56 17.43 0.43 -28.72
C ASP A 56 17.76 1.73 -29.46
N TYR A 57 18.60 2.55 -28.84
CA TYR A 57 19.20 3.75 -29.43
C TYR A 57 20.69 3.81 -29.10
N LYS A 58 21.52 3.61 -30.12
CA LYS A 58 22.99 3.57 -30.03
C LYS A 58 23.68 4.85 -30.51
N GLY A 59 22.89 5.91 -30.74
CA GLY A 59 23.42 7.21 -31.12
C GLY A 59 24.20 7.88 -29.99
N SER A 60 24.91 8.92 -30.37
CA SER A 60 25.78 9.71 -29.49
C SER A 60 25.11 10.96 -28.94
N GLU A 61 23.97 11.33 -29.50
CA GLU A 61 23.24 12.54 -29.23
C GLU A 61 22.61 12.50 -27.84
N GLU A 62 22.69 13.61 -27.13
CA GLU A 62 22.08 13.74 -25.80
C GLU A 62 20.59 14.10 -25.88
N LYS A 63 20.14 14.60 -27.03
CA LYS A 63 18.76 15.04 -27.26
C LYS A 63 18.27 14.47 -28.58
N ILE A 64 17.14 13.77 -28.55
CA ILE A 64 16.56 13.16 -29.74
C ILE A 64 15.08 13.48 -29.87
N THR A 65 14.61 13.50 -31.11
CA THR A 65 13.18 13.40 -31.42
C THR A 65 12.96 12.03 -32.04
N ILE A 66 11.98 11.29 -31.50
CA ILE A 66 11.61 10.00 -32.04
C ILE A 66 11.06 10.20 -33.45
N PRO A 67 11.51 9.44 -34.47
CA PRO A 67 10.99 9.61 -35.82
C PRO A 67 9.51 9.23 -35.92
N ASP A 68 8.76 9.91 -36.79
CA ASP A 68 7.35 9.56 -37.06
C ASP A 68 7.24 8.19 -37.76
N GLN A 69 8.20 7.88 -38.63
CA GLN A 69 8.24 6.67 -39.44
C GLN A 69 9.68 6.20 -39.65
N ILE A 70 9.84 4.90 -39.87
CA ILE A 70 11.09 4.25 -40.31
C ILE A 70 10.70 3.36 -41.49
N ASN A 71 11.35 3.55 -42.65
CA ASN A 71 11.00 2.87 -43.91
C ASN A 71 9.51 2.93 -44.29
N GLY A 72 8.88 4.09 -44.07
CA GLY A 72 7.46 4.32 -44.37
C GLY A 72 6.47 3.66 -43.38
N ILE A 73 6.97 2.95 -42.36
CA ILE A 73 6.14 2.33 -41.32
C ILE A 73 6.13 3.23 -40.08
N GLU A 74 4.95 3.51 -39.53
CA GLU A 74 4.77 4.37 -38.35
C GLU A 74 5.46 3.80 -37.11
N VAL A 75 6.24 4.65 -36.43
CA VAL A 75 6.79 4.33 -35.11
C VAL A 75 5.71 4.60 -34.07
N LYS A 76 5.24 3.54 -33.40
CA LYS A 76 4.11 3.65 -32.44
C LYS A 76 4.49 3.42 -30.99
N SER A 77 5.62 2.78 -30.72
CA SER A 77 6.00 2.43 -29.35
C SER A 77 7.51 2.42 -29.16
N ILE A 78 7.91 2.53 -27.90
CA ILE A 78 9.28 2.38 -27.42
C ILE A 78 9.25 1.30 -26.35
N GLN A 79 10.12 0.30 -26.44
CA GLN A 79 10.26 -0.80 -25.49
C GLN A 79 11.67 -0.81 -24.88
N ASP A 80 11.83 -1.59 -23.81
CA ASP A 80 13.10 -2.05 -23.22
C ASP A 80 14.27 -2.09 -24.21
N GLY A 81 15.33 -1.38 -23.81
CA GLY A 81 16.61 -1.23 -24.50
C GLY A 81 16.90 0.21 -24.94
N PHE A 82 15.89 1.08 -25.05
CA PHE A 82 16.12 2.55 -24.95
C PHE A 82 16.74 2.96 -23.60
N GLY A 83 16.71 2.06 -22.60
CA GLY A 83 17.12 2.21 -21.21
C GLY A 83 18.60 1.94 -20.88
N LYS A 84 19.43 1.47 -21.82
CA LYS A 84 20.88 1.32 -21.58
C LYS A 84 21.70 2.51 -22.07
N ASN A 85 21.08 3.43 -22.80
CA ASN A 85 21.79 4.62 -23.26
C ASN A 85 22.12 5.52 -22.06
N SER A 86 23.42 5.71 -21.82
CA SER A 86 23.96 6.48 -20.70
C SER A 86 24.25 7.94 -21.04
N LYS A 87 23.80 8.42 -22.21
CA LYS A 87 24.05 9.78 -22.70
C LYS A 87 22.78 10.60 -22.92
N LEU A 88 21.64 9.95 -23.18
CA LEU A 88 20.37 10.63 -23.43
C LEU A 88 19.92 11.45 -22.21
N LYS A 89 19.77 12.75 -22.43
CA LYS A 89 19.25 13.74 -21.49
C LYS A 89 17.84 14.21 -21.85
N SER A 90 17.46 14.19 -23.12
CA SER A 90 16.12 14.60 -23.58
C SER A 90 15.58 13.69 -24.68
N ILE A 91 14.29 13.38 -24.59
CA ILE A 91 13.55 12.67 -25.65
C ILE A 91 12.28 13.47 -25.95
N THR A 92 12.06 13.76 -27.24
CA THR A 92 10.78 14.29 -27.74
C THR A 92 10.00 13.17 -28.43
N LEU A 93 8.83 12.83 -27.90
CA LEU A 93 7.92 11.87 -28.50
C LEU A 93 7.24 12.47 -29.74
N SER A 94 7.22 11.69 -30.81
CA SER A 94 6.59 12.00 -32.10
C SER A 94 5.07 11.95 -32.02
N LYS A 95 4.35 12.39 -33.07
CA LYS A 95 2.87 12.39 -33.06
C LYS A 95 2.28 10.98 -33.12
N ASN A 96 3.04 10.03 -33.66
CA ASN A 96 2.60 8.65 -33.92
C ASN A 96 2.76 7.72 -32.72
N ILE A 97 3.49 8.13 -31.67
CA ILE A 97 3.61 7.34 -30.44
C ILE A 97 2.22 7.18 -29.82
N ALA A 98 1.75 5.93 -29.80
CA ALA A 98 0.39 5.54 -29.48
C ALA A 98 0.27 5.01 -28.06
N SER A 99 -0.96 4.95 -27.55
CA SER A 99 -1.22 4.55 -26.16
C SER A 99 -0.91 3.07 -25.92
N GLU A 100 -0.61 2.70 -24.67
CA GLU A 100 -0.48 1.29 -24.27
C GLU A 100 -1.74 0.47 -24.58
N LYS A 101 -2.93 1.09 -24.55
CA LYS A 101 -4.18 0.41 -24.93
C LYS A 101 -4.13 -0.03 -26.39
N ASP A 102 -3.57 0.80 -27.25
CA ASP A 102 -3.47 0.54 -28.68
C ASP A 102 -2.35 -0.46 -28.94
N THR A 103 -1.13 -0.19 -28.46
CA THR A 103 0.05 -1.01 -28.79
C THR A 103 0.21 -2.26 -27.93
N LYS A 104 -0.49 -2.36 -26.80
CA LYS A 104 -0.26 -3.32 -25.71
C LYS A 104 1.15 -3.23 -25.12
N ARG A 105 1.81 -2.09 -25.26
CA ARG A 105 3.17 -1.84 -24.77
C ARG A 105 3.22 -0.58 -23.93
N SER A 106 3.70 -0.74 -22.70
CA SER A 106 3.98 0.37 -21.79
C SER A 106 5.24 1.12 -22.21
N LEU A 107 5.27 2.43 -21.95
CA LEU A 107 6.48 3.25 -22.09
C LEU A 107 7.40 3.18 -20.86
N ALA A 108 7.22 2.16 -19.99
CA ALA A 108 8.06 1.96 -18.80
C ALA A 108 9.56 1.84 -19.11
N GLY A 109 9.94 1.49 -20.34
CA GLY A 109 11.34 1.52 -20.80
C GLY A 109 12.01 2.89 -20.65
N LEU A 110 11.24 3.99 -20.76
CA LEU A 110 11.74 5.34 -20.51
C LEU A 110 12.16 5.57 -19.05
N ASN A 111 11.51 4.86 -18.10
CA ASN A 111 11.81 4.95 -16.68
C ASN A 111 13.12 4.26 -16.29
N GLN A 112 13.81 3.61 -17.21
CA GLN A 112 15.11 2.96 -16.98
C GLN A 112 16.29 3.87 -17.37
N ILE A 113 16.06 4.96 -18.12
CA ILE A 113 17.12 5.88 -18.57
C ILE A 113 17.55 6.78 -17.40
N THR A 114 18.67 6.46 -16.78
CA THR A 114 19.15 7.15 -15.57
C THR A 114 19.62 8.59 -15.83
N THR A 115 20.06 8.90 -17.05
CA THR A 115 20.56 10.23 -17.44
C THR A 115 19.49 11.20 -17.92
N LEU A 116 18.25 10.74 -18.10
CA LEU A 116 17.19 11.55 -18.68
C LEU A 116 16.80 12.70 -17.75
N GLU A 117 16.87 13.93 -18.26
CA GLU A 117 16.50 15.16 -17.56
C GLU A 117 15.08 15.63 -17.92
N GLU A 118 14.61 15.33 -19.14
CA GLU A 118 13.28 15.70 -19.63
C GLU A 118 12.71 14.73 -20.68
N ILE A 119 11.38 14.64 -20.71
CA ILE A 119 10.61 14.02 -21.81
C ILE A 119 9.61 15.05 -22.30
N GLN A 120 9.66 15.32 -23.60
CA GLN A 120 8.74 16.22 -24.29
C GLN A 120 7.82 15.43 -25.21
N THR A 121 6.67 16.01 -25.55
CA THR A 121 5.78 15.49 -26.59
C THR A 121 5.48 16.58 -27.60
N VAL A 122 5.43 16.25 -28.89
CA VAL A 122 4.87 17.18 -29.87
C VAL A 122 3.39 17.44 -29.58
N LYS A 123 2.92 18.65 -29.87
CA LYS A 123 1.56 19.13 -29.50
C LYS A 123 0.44 18.20 -30.00
N ASP A 124 0.64 17.65 -31.20
CA ASP A 124 -0.36 16.86 -31.92
C ASP A 124 -0.35 15.37 -31.54
N ASN A 125 0.48 14.94 -30.58
CA ASN A 125 0.40 13.56 -30.09
C ASN A 125 -0.97 13.33 -29.40
N ALA A 126 -1.68 12.29 -29.85
CA ALA A 126 -3.04 11.99 -29.39
C ALA A 126 -3.09 11.22 -28.05
N ALA A 127 -2.02 10.52 -27.68
CA ALA A 127 -1.98 9.61 -26.54
C ALA A 127 -1.32 10.20 -25.29
N TYR A 128 -0.38 11.14 -25.47
CA TYR A 128 0.48 11.67 -24.42
C TYR A 128 0.59 13.19 -24.46
N GLN A 129 1.01 13.75 -23.33
CA GLN A 129 1.43 15.14 -23.21
C GLN A 129 2.59 15.24 -22.23
N SER A 130 3.43 16.26 -22.39
CA SER A 130 4.45 16.63 -21.40
C SER A 130 4.12 17.94 -20.70
N GLU A 131 4.49 18.03 -19.42
CA GLU A 131 4.45 19.27 -18.64
C GLU A 131 5.75 19.37 -17.85
N GLU A 132 6.48 20.47 -18.03
CA GLU A 132 7.80 20.68 -17.42
C GLU A 132 8.77 19.49 -17.64
N GLY A 133 8.70 18.83 -18.80
CA GLY A 133 9.53 17.67 -19.11
C GLY A 133 9.12 16.37 -18.40
N ILE A 134 7.94 16.31 -17.79
CA ILE A 134 7.35 15.10 -17.19
C ILE A 134 6.27 14.58 -18.13
N LEU A 135 6.24 13.26 -18.37
CA LEU A 135 5.33 12.63 -19.31
C LEU A 135 4.05 12.12 -18.63
N TYR A 136 2.91 12.48 -19.20
CA TYR A 136 1.58 12.02 -18.79
C TYR A 136 0.80 11.45 -19.97
N THR A 137 -0.27 10.71 -19.67
CA THR A 137 -1.32 10.45 -20.67
C THR A 137 -1.97 11.76 -21.12
N LYS A 138 -2.58 11.78 -22.31
CA LYS A 138 -3.23 12.98 -22.86
C LYS A 138 -4.33 13.54 -21.96
N ASP A 139 -5.00 12.69 -21.19
CA ASP A 139 -6.01 13.10 -20.20
C ASP A 139 -5.43 13.47 -18.82
N LYS A 140 -4.10 13.37 -18.66
CA LYS A 140 -3.32 13.64 -17.44
C LYS A 140 -3.69 12.76 -16.24
N LYS A 141 -4.43 11.67 -16.42
CA LYS A 141 -4.81 10.76 -15.33
C LYS A 141 -3.69 9.81 -14.90
N GLU A 142 -2.65 9.68 -15.70
CA GLU A 142 -1.52 8.82 -15.40
C GLU A 142 -0.20 9.56 -15.58
N LEU A 143 0.64 9.51 -14.54
CA LEU A 143 2.06 9.82 -14.66
C LEU A 143 2.72 8.64 -15.38
N VAL A 144 3.17 8.83 -16.61
CA VAL A 144 3.79 7.77 -17.40
C VAL A 144 5.27 7.66 -17.04
N ALA A 145 5.97 8.81 -16.98
CA ALA A 145 7.39 8.84 -16.67
C ALA A 145 7.82 10.14 -16.00
N TYR A 146 8.65 10.01 -14.97
CA TYR A 146 9.39 11.11 -14.37
C TYR A 146 10.89 10.89 -14.65
N PRO A 147 11.58 11.82 -15.33
CA PRO A 147 12.98 11.63 -15.72
C PRO A 147 13.92 11.53 -14.50
N LYS A 148 14.82 10.55 -14.50
CA LYS A 148 15.64 10.17 -13.32
C LYS A 148 16.66 11.22 -12.91
N SER A 149 17.18 11.96 -13.88
CA SER A 149 18.12 13.07 -13.69
C SER A 149 17.46 14.45 -13.82
N LYS A 150 16.12 14.55 -13.81
CA LYS A 150 15.43 15.85 -13.73
C LYS A 150 15.88 16.58 -12.48
N LYS A 151 16.46 17.77 -12.64
CA LYS A 151 17.11 18.56 -11.58
C LYS A 151 16.14 19.25 -10.61
N SER A 152 14.84 19.02 -10.75
CA SER A 152 13.85 19.56 -9.82
C SER A 152 13.92 18.83 -8.47
N GLU A 153 14.01 19.61 -7.40
CA GLU A 153 14.00 19.06 -6.03
C GLU A 153 12.59 18.88 -5.46
N THR A 154 11.56 19.42 -6.11
CA THR A 154 10.18 19.34 -5.65
C THR A 154 9.25 18.91 -6.78
N TYR A 155 8.32 18.00 -6.45
CA TYR A 155 7.26 17.59 -7.34
C TYR A 155 5.94 17.51 -6.56
N VAL A 156 4.99 18.36 -6.97
CA VAL A 156 3.60 18.29 -6.54
C VAL A 156 2.83 17.63 -7.67
N MET A 157 2.48 16.37 -7.49
CA MET A 157 1.78 15.59 -8.50
C MET A 157 0.41 16.23 -8.80
N PRO A 158 0.09 16.49 -10.09
CA PRO A 158 -1.15 17.13 -10.49
C PRO A 158 -2.40 16.40 -9.96
N SER A 159 -3.43 17.15 -9.62
CA SER A 159 -4.64 16.65 -8.93
C SER A 159 -5.48 15.65 -9.74
N GLU A 160 -5.27 15.66 -11.06
CA GLU A 160 -5.89 14.84 -12.08
C GLU A 160 -5.30 13.44 -12.12
N VAL A 161 -4.04 13.28 -11.67
CA VAL A 161 -3.33 12.00 -11.69
C VAL A 161 -3.97 11.03 -10.69
N GLU A 162 -4.40 9.87 -11.18
CA GLU A 162 -5.06 8.81 -10.41
C GLU A 162 -4.17 7.58 -10.24
N LYS A 163 -3.20 7.39 -11.14
CA LYS A 163 -2.21 6.30 -11.13
C LYS A 163 -0.87 6.76 -11.71
N ALA A 164 0.16 5.95 -11.50
CA ALA A 164 1.50 6.18 -12.04
C ALA A 164 2.05 4.88 -12.63
N GLY A 165 2.80 5.01 -13.72
CA GLY A 165 3.40 3.90 -14.43
C GLY A 165 4.50 3.20 -13.64
N GLU A 166 4.83 1.99 -14.07
CA GLU A 166 5.89 1.15 -13.50
C GLU A 166 7.23 1.89 -13.47
N LEU A 167 7.93 1.80 -12.32
CA LEU A 167 9.20 2.46 -12.04
C LEU A 167 9.22 3.98 -12.25
N SER A 168 8.07 4.64 -12.46
CA SER A 168 8.02 6.07 -12.80
C SER A 168 8.70 6.96 -11.76
N LEU A 169 8.64 6.60 -10.48
CA LEU A 169 9.23 7.37 -9.37
C LEU A 169 10.37 6.66 -8.62
N ALA A 170 10.89 5.53 -9.15
CA ALA A 170 12.08 4.88 -8.60
C ALA A 170 13.38 5.55 -9.10
N ASN A 171 14.49 5.39 -8.37
CA ASN A 171 15.84 5.82 -8.75
C ASN A 171 15.96 7.32 -9.08
N LEU A 172 15.21 8.19 -8.39
CA LEU A 172 15.22 9.63 -8.66
C LEU A 172 16.43 10.31 -8.00
N LYS A 173 17.31 10.90 -8.80
CA LYS A 173 18.58 11.45 -8.32
C LYS A 173 18.45 12.76 -7.54
N TYR A 174 17.50 13.62 -7.90
CA TYR A 174 17.42 14.99 -7.37
C TYR A 174 16.14 15.31 -6.60
N LEU A 175 15.08 14.50 -6.74
CA LEU A 175 13.78 14.80 -6.11
C LEU A 175 13.85 14.63 -4.59
N LYS A 176 13.69 15.72 -3.83
CA LYS A 176 13.69 15.74 -2.36
C LYS A 176 12.28 15.79 -1.77
N ASN A 177 11.37 16.55 -2.36
CA ASN A 177 10.04 16.79 -1.81
C ASN A 177 8.96 16.26 -2.76
N LEU A 178 8.22 15.25 -2.33
CA LEU A 178 7.18 14.61 -3.13
C LEU A 178 5.81 14.74 -2.47
N THR A 179 4.87 15.38 -3.17
CA THR A 179 3.46 15.42 -2.78
C THR A 179 2.63 14.66 -3.81
N PHE A 180 1.98 13.60 -3.37
CA PHE A 180 1.11 12.80 -4.23
C PHE A 180 -0.25 13.45 -4.45
N SER A 181 -0.85 13.18 -5.62
CA SER A 181 -2.21 13.59 -5.96
C SER A 181 -3.22 13.01 -4.99
N LYS A 182 -4.23 13.81 -4.60
CA LYS A 182 -5.32 13.36 -3.73
C LYS A 182 -6.15 12.20 -4.31
N LYS A 183 -6.07 11.97 -5.63
CA LYS A 183 -6.78 10.88 -6.32
C LYS A 183 -5.97 9.58 -6.43
N ILE A 184 -4.67 9.60 -6.10
CA ILE A 184 -3.85 8.40 -6.17
C ILE A 184 -4.33 7.36 -5.15
N LYS A 185 -4.50 6.11 -5.61
CA LYS A 185 -4.98 4.99 -4.76
C LYS A 185 -3.85 4.09 -4.28
N ILE A 186 -2.83 3.93 -5.12
CA ILE A 186 -1.67 3.08 -4.91
C ILE A 186 -0.44 3.97 -5.11
N ILE A 187 0.48 3.94 -4.15
CA ILE A 187 1.74 4.67 -4.27
C ILE A 187 2.67 3.84 -5.17
N PRO A 188 3.20 4.41 -6.26
CA PRO A 188 4.17 3.70 -7.09
C PRO A 188 5.48 3.51 -6.32
N GLU A 189 6.30 2.56 -6.78
CA GLU A 189 7.64 2.39 -6.27
C GLU A 189 8.45 3.69 -6.36
N CYS A 190 9.04 4.06 -5.23
CA CYS A 190 9.89 5.25 -5.06
C CYS A 190 11.31 4.87 -4.60
N SER A 191 11.67 3.59 -4.64
CA SER A 191 12.92 3.04 -4.10
C SER A 191 14.16 3.76 -4.66
N ASN A 192 15.25 3.76 -3.89
CA ASN A 192 16.55 4.33 -4.26
C ASN A 192 16.52 5.81 -4.68
N SER A 193 15.52 6.57 -4.22
CA SER A 193 15.38 7.98 -4.57
C SER A 193 15.94 8.92 -3.50
N SER A 194 16.36 10.11 -3.90
CA SER A 194 16.86 11.18 -3.02
C SER A 194 15.78 11.88 -2.18
N ILE A 195 14.60 11.27 -2.04
CA ILE A 195 13.44 11.85 -1.36
C ILE A 195 13.77 12.07 0.12
N GLU A 196 13.55 13.29 0.59
CA GLU A 196 13.67 13.69 2.00
C GLU A 196 12.31 13.77 2.69
N ASN A 197 11.29 14.24 1.96
CA ASN A 197 9.94 14.47 2.47
C ASN A 197 8.90 13.92 1.51
N VAL A 198 7.94 13.15 2.03
CA VAL A 198 6.81 12.64 1.25
C VAL A 198 5.46 12.90 1.93
N ILE A 199 4.47 13.32 1.13
CA ILE A 199 3.08 13.52 1.56
C ILE A 199 2.18 12.52 0.83
N ILE A 200 1.61 11.59 1.60
CA ILE A 200 0.74 10.51 1.14
C ILE A 200 -0.72 10.87 1.47
N PRO A 201 -1.65 10.81 0.50
CA PRO A 201 -3.01 11.31 0.68
C PRO A 201 -3.93 10.31 1.37
N ASP A 202 -5.08 10.80 1.82
CA ASP A 202 -6.07 10.04 2.58
C ASP A 202 -6.68 8.84 1.82
N GLN A 203 -6.65 8.78 0.50
CA GLN A 203 -7.25 7.67 -0.26
C GLN A 203 -6.42 6.39 -0.23
N VAL A 204 -5.12 6.49 0.08
CA VAL A 204 -4.21 5.36 0.13
C VAL A 204 -4.50 4.50 1.37
N LYS A 205 -4.58 3.19 1.16
CA LYS A 205 -4.84 2.20 2.22
C LYS A 205 -3.62 1.39 2.64
N VAL A 206 -2.67 1.22 1.71
CA VAL A 206 -1.50 0.36 1.87
C VAL A 206 -0.29 1.11 1.32
N ILE A 207 0.82 1.05 2.05
CA ILE A 207 2.15 1.30 1.48
C ILE A 207 2.68 -0.07 1.11
N ASP A 208 2.86 -0.32 -0.18
CA ASP A 208 3.21 -1.65 -0.69
C ASP A 208 4.67 -2.01 -0.38
N GLU A 209 5.02 -3.25 -0.71
CA GLU A 209 6.37 -3.79 -0.52
C GLU A 209 7.43 -2.88 -1.13
N SER A 210 8.51 -2.63 -0.39
CA SER A 210 9.69 -1.87 -0.82
C SER A 210 9.43 -0.47 -1.39
N THR A 211 8.24 0.10 -1.19
CA THR A 211 7.82 1.38 -1.81
C THR A 211 8.86 2.49 -1.67
N PHE A 212 9.45 2.66 -0.49
CA PHE A 212 10.49 3.64 -0.21
C PHE A 212 11.81 2.99 0.20
N ASP A 213 12.06 1.73 -0.18
CA ASP A 213 13.32 1.06 0.16
C ASP A 213 14.51 1.88 -0.34
N THR A 214 15.53 1.99 0.50
CA THR A 214 16.80 2.67 0.17
C THR A 214 16.62 4.15 -0.20
N CYS A 215 15.51 4.79 0.20
CA CYS A 215 15.42 6.26 0.24
C CYS A 215 16.27 6.79 1.41
N LYS A 216 17.61 6.73 1.26
CA LYS A 216 18.59 6.98 2.35
C LYS A 216 18.46 8.37 2.98
N ASN A 217 17.93 9.34 2.23
CA ASN A 217 17.73 10.72 2.67
C ASN A 217 16.34 10.98 3.28
N LEU A 218 15.44 9.99 3.32
CA LEU A 218 14.06 10.18 3.78
C LEU A 218 14.02 10.48 5.28
N LYS A 219 13.61 11.71 5.61
CA LYS A 219 13.51 12.22 6.98
C LYS A 219 12.07 12.28 7.48
N LYS A 220 11.11 12.54 6.58
CA LYS A 220 9.72 12.81 6.95
C LYS A 220 8.71 12.14 6.02
N VAL A 221 7.78 11.42 6.65
CA VAL A 221 6.63 10.83 5.97
C VAL A 221 5.36 11.38 6.60
N THR A 222 4.51 12.01 5.79
CA THR A 222 3.16 12.45 6.19
C THR A 222 2.14 11.46 5.64
N PHE A 223 1.61 10.60 6.51
CA PHE A 223 0.61 9.60 6.12
C PHE A 223 -0.80 10.18 6.03
N GLY A 224 -1.54 9.72 5.02
CA GLY A 224 -2.99 9.83 4.97
C GLY A 224 -3.67 9.03 6.09
N LYS A 225 -4.85 9.46 6.49
CA LYS A 225 -5.57 8.91 7.66
C LYS A 225 -6.06 7.47 7.50
N ASN A 226 -6.18 6.98 6.26
CA ASN A 226 -6.77 5.67 5.95
C ASN A 226 -5.75 4.54 5.74
N ILE A 227 -4.46 4.81 5.95
CA ILE A 227 -3.43 3.77 5.88
C ILE A 227 -3.69 2.69 6.94
N THR A 228 -3.75 1.44 6.48
CA THR A 228 -4.03 0.25 7.29
C THR A 228 -2.88 -0.75 7.29
N THR A 229 -2.01 -0.70 6.30
CA THR A 229 -0.85 -1.61 6.19
C THR A 229 0.38 -0.83 5.73
N ILE A 230 1.52 -1.14 6.36
CA ILE A 230 2.85 -0.81 5.87
C ILE A 230 3.49 -2.14 5.49
N GLY A 231 3.78 -2.30 4.20
CA GLY A 231 4.23 -3.53 3.55
C GLY A 231 5.64 -3.96 3.95
N ASP A 232 6.02 -5.12 3.41
CA ASP A 232 7.33 -5.71 3.65
C ASP A 232 8.42 -4.77 3.11
N GLY A 233 9.45 -4.49 3.91
CA GLY A 233 10.55 -3.61 3.51
C GLY A 233 10.17 -2.19 3.08
N ALA A 234 8.92 -1.73 3.32
CA ALA A 234 8.39 -0.51 2.71
C ALA A 234 9.21 0.77 2.99
N PHE A 235 9.93 0.82 4.10
CA PHE A 235 10.87 1.88 4.48
C PHE A 235 12.23 1.28 4.92
N ALA A 236 12.59 0.11 4.40
CA ALA A 236 13.89 -0.48 4.64
C ALA A 236 15.00 0.47 4.16
N ASN A 237 16.14 0.47 4.87
CA ASN A 237 17.33 1.24 4.50
C ASN A 237 17.12 2.76 4.36
N CYS A 238 16.03 3.31 4.92
CA CYS A 238 15.81 4.75 5.06
C CYS A 238 16.67 5.30 6.20
N THR A 239 17.98 5.39 5.98
CA THR A 239 18.98 5.67 7.01
C THR A 239 18.83 7.03 7.68
N ALA A 240 18.24 8.03 7.03
CA ALA A 240 17.96 9.35 7.61
C ALA A 240 16.62 9.42 8.38
N LEU A 241 15.84 8.33 8.46
CA LEU A 241 14.52 8.36 9.10
C LEU A 241 14.65 8.25 10.63
N GLU A 242 14.74 9.39 11.30
CA GLU A 242 14.93 9.47 12.76
C GLU A 242 13.62 9.37 13.55
N THR A 243 12.51 9.81 12.96
CA THR A 243 11.20 9.80 13.60
C THR A 243 10.11 9.38 12.62
N ILE A 244 9.06 8.74 13.14
CA ILE A 244 7.90 8.36 12.35
C ILE A 244 6.61 8.49 13.17
N LYS A 245 5.63 9.19 12.61
CA LYS A 245 4.28 9.28 13.18
C LYS A 245 3.36 8.31 12.44
N LEU A 246 3.21 7.11 12.99
CA LEU A 246 2.37 6.08 12.39
C LEU A 246 0.87 6.48 12.38
N PRO A 247 0.12 6.13 11.32
CA PRO A 247 -1.28 6.54 11.17
C PRO A 247 -2.21 5.82 12.17
N ASN A 248 -3.24 6.53 12.64
CA ASN A 248 -4.14 6.06 13.70
C ASN A 248 -4.99 4.82 13.34
N ASN A 249 -5.13 4.52 12.06
CA ASN A 249 -5.90 3.37 11.56
C ASN A 249 -5.00 2.17 11.19
N LEU A 250 -3.69 2.28 11.38
CA LEU A 250 -2.71 1.24 11.03
C LEU A 250 -3.04 -0.08 11.73
N LYS A 251 -3.07 -1.17 10.97
CA LYS A 251 -3.35 -2.52 11.44
C LYS A 251 -2.11 -3.37 11.43
N ASN A 252 -1.36 -3.35 10.33
CA ASN A 252 -0.23 -4.22 10.13
C ASN A 252 1.01 -3.42 9.77
N ILE A 253 2.12 -3.81 10.36
CA ILE A 253 3.47 -3.44 9.96
C ILE A 253 4.12 -4.77 9.60
N GLU A 254 4.45 -4.99 8.33
CA GLU A 254 4.95 -6.28 7.86
C GLU A 254 6.45 -6.47 8.15
N GLU A 255 7.05 -7.55 7.65
CA GLU A 255 8.42 -7.91 7.97
C GLU A 255 9.39 -6.86 7.42
N VAL A 256 10.49 -6.63 8.13
CA VAL A 256 11.57 -5.67 7.78
C VAL A 256 11.16 -4.24 7.37
N ALA A 257 9.90 -3.83 7.62
CA ALA A 257 9.32 -2.58 7.14
C ALA A 257 10.13 -1.31 7.45
N PHE A 258 10.85 -1.28 8.58
CA PHE A 258 11.71 -0.18 9.03
C PHE A 258 13.08 -0.69 9.49
N VAL A 259 13.61 -1.73 8.84
CA VAL A 259 14.98 -2.22 9.08
C VAL A 259 16.00 -1.19 8.59
N ASN A 260 17.14 -1.08 9.27
CA ASN A 260 18.24 -0.15 8.93
C ASN A 260 17.77 1.32 8.84
N THR A 261 16.98 1.75 9.83
CA THR A 261 16.56 3.15 9.96
C THR A 261 17.22 3.81 11.18
N SER A 262 17.24 5.14 11.23
CA SER A 262 17.74 5.88 12.41
C SER A 262 16.72 6.03 13.54
N LEU A 263 15.64 5.23 13.52
CA LEU A 263 14.57 5.29 14.51
C LEU A 263 15.07 4.86 15.90
N LYS A 264 15.01 5.75 16.88
CA LYS A 264 15.37 5.41 18.28
C LYS A 264 14.19 4.86 19.08
N SER A 265 12.98 5.34 18.79
CA SER A 265 11.77 4.88 19.45
C SER A 265 10.55 5.10 18.57
N VAL A 266 9.56 4.23 18.70
CA VAL A 266 8.33 4.30 17.90
C VAL A 266 7.11 4.11 18.81
N ILE A 267 6.14 5.01 18.68
CA ILE A 267 4.83 4.86 19.31
C ILE A 267 3.96 4.02 18.38
N ILE A 268 3.62 2.81 18.80
CA ILE A 268 2.76 1.91 18.04
C ILE A 268 1.30 2.28 18.31
N PRO A 269 0.50 2.62 17.28
CA PRO A 269 -0.90 2.97 17.47
C PRO A 269 -1.73 1.85 18.12
N ASP A 270 -2.75 2.27 18.87
CA ASP A 270 -3.77 1.44 19.55
C ASP A 270 -4.64 0.58 18.60
N SER A 271 -4.47 0.75 17.29
CA SER A 271 -5.14 0.02 16.23
C SER A 271 -4.35 -1.18 15.72
N VAL A 272 -3.03 -1.21 15.94
CA VAL A 272 -2.11 -2.21 15.39
C VAL A 272 -2.39 -3.58 16.00
N VAL A 273 -2.41 -4.59 15.14
CA VAL A 273 -2.72 -5.98 15.48
C VAL A 273 -1.56 -6.93 15.20
N LYS A 274 -0.65 -6.57 14.29
CA LYS A 274 0.53 -7.35 13.92
C LYS A 274 1.71 -6.41 13.67
N ILE A 275 2.88 -6.81 14.15
CA ILE A 275 4.18 -6.29 13.75
C ILE A 275 4.99 -7.49 13.30
N GLY A 276 5.46 -7.48 12.04
CA GLY A 276 6.20 -8.55 11.39
C GLY A 276 7.54 -8.85 12.06
N ALA A 277 8.18 -9.93 11.61
CA ALA A 277 9.52 -10.26 12.07
C ALA A 277 10.50 -9.16 11.64
N SER A 278 11.34 -8.71 12.57
CA SER A 278 12.37 -7.69 12.30
C SER A 278 11.85 -6.40 11.65
N ALA A 279 10.56 -6.08 11.84
CA ALA A 279 9.95 -4.87 11.27
C ALA A 279 10.63 -3.57 11.73
N PHE A 280 11.34 -3.62 12.86
CA PHE A 280 12.19 -2.56 13.38
C PHE A 280 13.49 -3.20 13.88
N ASP A 281 14.58 -2.46 13.84
CA ASP A 281 15.87 -2.91 14.39
C ASP A 281 15.75 -3.23 15.89
N LYS A 282 16.61 -4.12 16.36
CA LYS A 282 16.56 -4.66 17.74
C LYS A 282 16.61 -3.58 18.82
N ASP A 283 17.27 -2.45 18.54
CA ASP A 283 17.54 -1.37 19.49
C ASP A 283 16.44 -0.29 19.49
N VAL A 284 15.44 -0.40 18.59
CA VAL A 284 14.31 0.53 18.53
C VAL A 284 13.35 0.28 19.70
N LYS A 285 13.16 1.31 20.54
CA LYS A 285 12.24 1.23 21.68
C LYS A 285 10.78 1.35 21.24
N LEU A 286 10.04 0.23 21.28
CA LEU A 286 8.61 0.21 20.91
C LEU A 286 7.69 0.52 22.09
N LYS A 287 7.04 1.70 22.06
CA LYS A 287 5.92 2.05 22.95
C LYS A 287 4.64 1.44 22.38
N LYS A 288 4.37 0.19 22.74
CA LYS A 288 3.28 -0.61 22.16
C LYS A 288 2.14 -0.94 23.14
N PRO A 289 0.91 -1.14 22.64
CA PRO A 289 -0.20 -1.61 23.46
C PRO A 289 0.09 -2.94 24.17
N SER A 290 -0.40 -3.09 25.41
CA SER A 290 -0.14 -4.26 26.26
C SER A 290 -0.70 -5.57 25.70
N TYR A 291 -1.67 -5.49 24.79
CA TYR A 291 -2.25 -6.65 24.11
C TYR A 291 -1.38 -7.16 22.96
N LEU A 292 -0.41 -6.39 22.45
CA LEU A 292 0.58 -6.89 21.49
C LEU A 292 1.64 -7.69 22.24
N LYS A 293 1.60 -9.03 22.09
CA LYS A 293 2.51 -9.95 22.76
C LYS A 293 3.67 -10.30 21.84
N LYS A 294 4.87 -10.30 22.44
CA LYS A 294 6.12 -10.71 21.79
C LYS A 294 6.08 -12.22 21.56
N ILE A 295 6.37 -12.66 20.34
CA ILE A 295 6.49 -14.07 19.98
C ILE A 295 7.84 -14.26 19.29
N LYS A 296 8.57 -15.33 19.65
CA LYS A 296 9.82 -15.72 19.01
C LYS A 296 9.50 -16.77 17.92
N LYS A 297 9.95 -16.57 16.68
CA LYS A 297 9.95 -17.58 15.61
C LYS A 297 11.10 -18.58 15.85
N THR A 298 11.01 -19.74 15.21
CA THR A 298 12.17 -20.61 14.98
C THR A 298 13.24 -19.79 14.25
N GLY A 299 14.49 -19.80 14.74
CA GLY A 299 15.56 -18.92 14.24
C GLY A 299 15.70 -17.59 14.98
N GLY A 300 14.97 -17.36 16.09
CA GLY A 300 15.22 -16.25 17.02
C GLY A 300 14.54 -14.92 16.66
N ALA A 301 14.05 -14.76 15.42
CA ALA A 301 13.34 -13.57 14.98
C ALA A 301 12.09 -13.29 15.85
N VAL A 302 11.87 -12.01 16.17
CA VAL A 302 10.77 -11.58 17.05
C VAL A 302 9.68 -10.91 16.22
N TYR A 303 8.43 -11.29 16.46
CA TYR A 303 7.26 -10.57 15.95
C TYR A 303 6.28 -10.27 17.09
N TYR A 304 5.31 -9.37 16.82
CA TYR A 304 4.23 -9.08 17.76
C TYR A 304 2.87 -9.42 17.16
N GLU A 305 2.02 -10.04 17.97
CA GLU A 305 0.64 -10.36 17.58
C GLU A 305 -0.31 -9.93 18.70
N ALA A 306 -1.46 -9.39 18.32
CA ALA A 306 -2.51 -9.08 19.27
C ALA A 306 -3.05 -10.35 19.93
N ARG A 307 -2.95 -10.39 21.26
CA ARG A 307 -3.49 -11.45 22.10
C ARG A 307 -4.51 -10.91 23.09
N ALA A 308 -5.58 -11.67 23.23
CA ALA A 308 -6.63 -11.46 24.20
C ALA A 308 -6.41 -12.35 25.42
N THR A 309 -6.22 -11.75 26.58
CA THR A 309 -6.09 -12.50 27.84
C THR A 309 -7.44 -12.64 28.51
N VAL A 310 -7.86 -13.88 28.78
CA VAL A 310 -9.05 -14.17 29.60
C VAL A 310 -8.58 -14.50 31.03
N LYS A 311 -9.20 -13.87 32.03
CA LYS A 311 -8.90 -13.99 33.46
C LYS A 311 -10.05 -14.70 34.17
N THR A 312 -9.74 -15.76 34.92
CA THR A 312 -10.63 -16.34 35.94
C THR A 312 -10.08 -16.00 37.33
N SER A 313 -10.76 -16.43 38.40
CA SER A 313 -10.23 -16.30 39.77
C SER A 313 -8.92 -17.06 39.97
N ARG A 314 -8.71 -18.17 39.25
CA ARG A 314 -7.57 -19.08 39.46
C ARG A 314 -6.47 -18.98 38.40
N LYS A 315 -6.77 -18.52 37.18
CA LYS A 315 -5.80 -18.53 36.06
C LYS A 315 -6.01 -17.43 35.03
N LYS A 316 -4.96 -17.15 34.26
CA LYS A 316 -4.98 -16.27 33.08
C LYS A 316 -4.60 -17.10 31.85
N THR A 317 -5.34 -16.97 30.76
CA THR A 317 -5.07 -17.69 29.50
C THR A 317 -5.11 -16.72 28.33
N SER A 318 -4.13 -16.83 27.42
CA SER A 318 -3.96 -15.91 26.29
C SER A 318 -4.39 -16.57 24.97
N TYR A 319 -5.13 -15.84 24.14
CA TYR A 319 -5.68 -16.32 22.87
C TYR A 319 -5.30 -15.38 21.72
N LYS A 320 -5.11 -15.93 20.50
CA LYS A 320 -4.95 -15.10 19.28
C LYS A 320 -6.19 -14.24 19.09
N ALA A 321 -6.04 -12.93 19.02
CA ALA A 321 -7.17 -12.02 18.89
C ALA A 321 -7.90 -12.18 17.54
N ALA A 322 -7.16 -12.57 16.49
CA ALA A 322 -7.72 -12.84 15.16
C ALA A 322 -8.77 -13.96 15.14
N LYS A 323 -8.74 -14.88 16.11
CA LYS A 323 -9.67 -16.02 16.20
C LYS A 323 -10.88 -15.73 17.11
N ILE A 324 -11.04 -14.50 17.59
CA ILE A 324 -12.21 -14.09 18.36
C ILE A 324 -13.36 -13.81 17.41
N THR A 325 -14.43 -14.59 17.55
CA THR A 325 -15.60 -14.49 16.66
C THR A 325 -16.74 -13.67 17.26
N LYS A 326 -16.78 -13.53 18.59
CA LYS A 326 -17.82 -12.77 19.29
C LYS A 326 -17.34 -12.31 20.66
N ILE A 327 -17.80 -11.13 21.08
CA ILE A 327 -17.68 -10.65 22.46
C ILE A 327 -19.08 -10.52 23.08
N ARG A 328 -19.22 -10.79 24.37
CA ARG A 328 -20.47 -10.60 25.12
C ARG A 328 -20.17 -9.99 26.48
N ALA A 329 -20.88 -8.94 26.89
CA ALA A 329 -20.84 -8.52 28.28
C ALA A 329 -21.57 -9.52 29.18
N ASN A 330 -21.26 -9.49 30.48
CA ASN A 330 -21.96 -10.24 31.52
C ASN A 330 -23.43 -9.81 31.67
N THR A 331 -23.79 -8.62 31.18
CA THR A 331 -25.17 -8.13 31.17
C THR A 331 -25.49 -7.38 29.87
N LYS A 332 -26.75 -7.45 29.45
CA LYS A 332 -27.31 -6.60 28.38
C LYS A 332 -27.74 -5.21 28.88
N LYS A 333 -27.99 -5.07 30.20
CA LYS A 333 -28.50 -3.84 30.83
C LYS A 333 -27.86 -3.61 32.21
N VAL A 334 -27.43 -2.38 32.48
CA VAL A 334 -26.96 -1.94 33.79
C VAL A 334 -27.92 -0.87 34.29
N THR A 335 -28.44 -1.05 35.51
CA THR A 335 -29.23 -0.01 36.20
C THR A 335 -28.44 0.44 37.43
N LEU A 336 -28.23 1.75 37.59
CA LEU A 336 -27.51 2.29 38.75
C LEU A 336 -28.09 3.65 39.17
N LYS A 337 -27.96 4.01 40.46
CA LYS A 337 -28.32 5.36 40.95
C LYS A 337 -27.27 6.39 40.52
N LYS A 338 -27.63 7.68 40.47
CA LYS A 338 -26.68 8.79 40.29
C LYS A 338 -25.47 8.64 41.24
N GLY A 339 -24.27 8.86 40.71
CA GLY A 339 -23.00 8.76 41.46
C GLY A 339 -22.47 7.33 41.66
N LYS A 340 -23.31 6.30 41.54
CA LYS A 340 -22.89 4.90 41.71
C LYS A 340 -22.11 4.40 40.50
N LYS A 341 -21.34 3.33 40.72
CA LYS A 341 -20.45 2.72 39.74
C LYS A 341 -20.85 1.26 39.48
N ALA A 342 -20.58 0.80 38.27
CA ALA A 342 -20.71 -0.60 37.88
C ALA A 342 -19.55 -0.97 36.94
N LYS A 343 -19.24 -2.26 36.80
CA LYS A 343 -18.18 -2.72 35.90
C LYS A 343 -18.74 -3.66 34.85
N ILE A 344 -18.46 -3.37 33.58
CA ILE A 344 -18.75 -4.30 32.48
C ILE A 344 -17.65 -5.37 32.47
N GLN A 345 -18.04 -6.61 32.70
CA GLN A 345 -17.15 -7.74 32.49
C GLN A 345 -17.48 -8.40 31.16
N THR A 346 -16.49 -8.60 30.29
CA THR A 346 -16.69 -9.11 28.93
C THR A 346 -16.18 -10.53 28.81
N LYS A 347 -16.93 -11.44 28.18
CA LYS A 347 -16.51 -12.78 27.78
C LYS A 347 -16.28 -12.82 26.26
N ILE A 348 -15.54 -13.82 25.79
CA ILE A 348 -15.27 -14.03 24.36
C ILE A 348 -15.63 -15.42 23.89
N PHE A 349 -15.94 -15.51 22.59
CA PHE A 349 -15.94 -16.75 21.82
C PHE A 349 -14.65 -16.79 21.01
N TYR A 350 -13.86 -17.84 21.21
CA TYR A 350 -12.64 -18.10 20.43
C TYR A 350 -12.85 -19.37 19.64
N ALA A 351 -12.66 -19.30 18.32
CA ALA A 351 -12.99 -20.38 17.39
C ALA A 351 -14.39 -20.96 17.69
N LYS A 352 -15.39 -20.08 17.79
CA LYS A 352 -16.81 -20.39 18.10
C LYS A 352 -17.09 -21.02 19.48
N LYS A 353 -16.08 -21.28 20.32
CA LYS A 353 -16.26 -21.81 21.69
C LYS A 353 -16.20 -20.69 22.73
N LEU A 354 -17.19 -20.60 23.60
CA LEU A 354 -17.20 -19.67 24.74
C LEU A 354 -16.04 -19.99 25.69
N LYS A 355 -15.27 -18.97 26.08
CA LYS A 355 -14.20 -19.13 27.07
C LYS A 355 -14.69 -18.77 28.48
N LYS A 356 -14.38 -19.64 29.45
CA LYS A 356 -14.66 -19.41 30.87
C LYS A 356 -13.75 -18.29 31.39
N GLY A 357 -14.33 -17.29 32.07
CA GLY A 357 -13.62 -16.10 32.57
C GLY A 357 -13.90 -14.83 31.78
N TYR A 358 -13.25 -13.73 32.16
CA TYR A 358 -13.45 -12.41 31.59
C TYR A 358 -12.23 -11.91 30.82
N LEU A 359 -12.48 -11.35 29.64
CA LEU A 359 -11.51 -10.70 28.78
C LEU A 359 -10.90 -9.48 29.48
N ASP A 360 -9.57 -9.41 29.43
CA ASP A 360 -8.80 -8.24 29.82
C ASP A 360 -9.25 -7.02 29.00
N PRO A 361 -9.71 -5.94 29.64
CA PRO A 361 -10.23 -4.77 28.95
C PRO A 361 -9.17 -3.99 28.15
N SER A 362 -7.87 -4.27 28.31
CA SER A 362 -6.81 -3.58 27.55
C SER A 362 -6.93 -3.74 26.03
N ILE A 363 -7.48 -4.86 25.54
CA ILE A 363 -7.75 -5.08 24.11
C ILE A 363 -9.12 -4.53 23.65
N LEU A 364 -9.89 -3.95 24.58
CA LEU A 364 -11.21 -3.38 24.30
C LEU A 364 -11.15 -1.85 24.26
N LYS A 365 -12.07 -1.26 23.51
CA LYS A 365 -12.38 0.16 23.50
C LYS A 365 -13.81 0.33 23.97
N PHE A 366 -14.00 1.09 25.04
CA PHE A 366 -15.31 1.41 25.60
C PHE A 366 -15.69 2.84 25.21
N THR A 367 -16.92 3.03 24.75
CA THR A 367 -17.48 4.34 24.38
C THR A 367 -18.90 4.45 24.90
N THR A 368 -19.37 5.67 25.17
CA THR A 368 -20.73 5.95 25.64
C THR A 368 -21.45 6.81 24.61
N SER A 369 -22.74 6.54 24.38
CA SER A 369 -23.58 7.40 23.54
C SER A 369 -23.89 8.75 24.21
N ASN A 370 -23.80 8.84 25.54
CA ASN A 370 -24.05 10.08 26.26
C ASN A 370 -23.24 10.13 27.57
N LYS A 371 -22.10 10.83 27.53
CA LYS A 371 -21.21 11.00 28.70
C LYS A 371 -21.84 11.79 29.86
N LYS A 372 -22.86 12.61 29.59
CA LYS A 372 -23.61 13.37 30.61
C LYS A 372 -24.57 12.50 31.42
N ILE A 373 -24.96 11.33 30.88
CA ILE A 373 -25.80 10.35 31.57
C ILE A 373 -24.94 9.28 32.21
N ALA A 374 -24.06 8.64 31.43
CA ALA A 374 -23.17 7.60 31.91
C ALA A 374 -21.77 7.75 31.30
N ALA A 375 -20.78 7.94 32.18
CA ALA A 375 -19.37 7.93 31.79
C ALA A 375 -18.82 6.49 31.86
N VAL A 376 -17.88 6.15 30.98
CA VAL A 376 -17.20 4.85 30.99
C VAL A 376 -15.68 5.03 30.89
N SER A 377 -14.93 4.31 31.73
CA SER A 377 -13.48 4.32 31.69
C SER A 377 -12.91 3.42 30.59
N LYS A 378 -11.62 3.56 30.29
CA LYS A 378 -10.87 2.65 29.38
C LYS A 378 -10.89 1.17 29.82
N TYR A 379 -11.26 0.89 31.08
CA TYR A 379 -11.34 -0.46 31.64
C TYR A 379 -12.77 -0.97 31.81
N GLY A 380 -13.77 -0.25 31.29
CA GLY A 380 -15.18 -0.66 31.34
C GLY A 380 -15.89 -0.38 32.67
N ASN A 381 -15.33 0.50 33.52
CA ASN A 381 -16.03 0.98 34.72
C ASN A 381 -17.00 2.09 34.32
N ILE A 382 -18.29 1.90 34.57
CA ILE A 382 -19.36 2.87 34.33
C ILE A 382 -19.59 3.68 35.60
N LYS A 383 -19.78 5.00 35.46
CA LYS A 383 -20.29 5.90 36.51
C LYS A 383 -21.59 6.56 36.06
N GLY A 384 -22.62 6.51 36.89
CA GLY A 384 -23.89 7.19 36.64
C GLY A 384 -23.73 8.68 36.95
N VAL A 385 -24.01 9.53 35.97
CA VAL A 385 -23.78 10.97 36.05
C VAL A 385 -25.09 11.73 36.26
N LYS A 386 -26.11 11.46 35.44
CA LYS A 386 -27.44 12.07 35.52
C LYS A 386 -28.51 11.04 35.18
N LYS A 387 -29.70 11.19 35.77
CA LYS A 387 -30.89 10.38 35.46
C LYS A 387 -31.13 10.36 33.94
N GLY A 388 -31.36 9.18 33.39
CA GLY A 388 -31.57 9.00 31.95
C GLY A 388 -31.07 7.66 31.41
N LYS A 389 -31.04 7.54 30.08
CA LYS A 389 -30.59 6.33 29.35
C LYS A 389 -29.36 6.64 28.50
N ALA A 390 -28.39 5.73 28.51
CA ALA A 390 -27.22 5.78 27.65
C ALA A 390 -26.87 4.37 27.17
N THR A 391 -26.06 4.28 26.12
CA THR A 391 -25.58 3.00 25.59
C THR A 391 -24.06 2.97 25.64
N ILE A 392 -23.51 1.97 26.31
CA ILE A 392 -22.08 1.69 26.29
C ILE A 392 -21.78 0.72 25.15
N THR A 393 -20.94 1.14 24.21
CA THR A 393 -20.43 0.26 23.16
C THR A 393 -19.05 -0.26 23.56
N VAL A 394 -18.95 -1.58 23.70
CA VAL A 394 -17.71 -2.34 23.87
C VAL A 394 -17.25 -2.76 22.48
N LYS A 395 -16.07 -2.32 22.03
CA LYS A 395 -15.49 -2.66 20.73
C LYS A 395 -14.17 -3.41 20.92
N LEU A 396 -13.98 -4.54 20.26
CA LEU A 396 -12.68 -5.20 20.18
C LEU A 396 -11.75 -4.38 19.27
N ARG A 397 -10.57 -3.97 19.77
CA ARG A 397 -9.66 -3.06 19.03
C ARG A 397 -9.18 -3.64 17.71
N THR A 398 -9.00 -4.96 17.68
CA THR A 398 -8.41 -5.68 16.55
C THR A 398 -9.39 -5.82 15.39
N SER A 399 -10.50 -6.54 15.58
CA SER A 399 -11.49 -6.83 14.53
C SER A 399 -12.63 -5.83 14.44
N GLY A 400 -12.75 -4.94 15.42
CA GLY A 400 -13.86 -4.00 15.48
C GLY A 400 -15.20 -4.59 15.89
N ILE A 401 -15.29 -5.89 16.24
CA ILE A 401 -16.49 -6.55 16.78
C ILE A 401 -17.04 -5.73 17.95
N LYS A 402 -18.36 -5.49 17.96
CA LYS A 402 -19.03 -4.65 18.95
C LYS A 402 -20.03 -5.45 19.79
N TYR A 403 -20.23 -4.99 21.02
CA TYR A 403 -21.35 -5.38 21.89
C TYR A 403 -21.88 -4.13 22.60
N LYS A 404 -23.20 -3.97 22.63
CA LYS A 404 -23.85 -2.80 23.26
C LYS A 404 -24.46 -3.21 24.60
N VAL A 405 -24.27 -2.37 25.61
CA VAL A 405 -24.86 -2.50 26.95
C VAL A 405 -25.73 -1.27 27.21
N ASN A 406 -27.02 -1.50 27.46
CA ASN A 406 -27.94 -0.42 27.81
C ASN A 406 -27.70 0.00 29.26
N VAL A 407 -27.61 1.30 29.52
CA VAL A 407 -27.41 1.85 30.86
C VAL A 407 -28.59 2.75 31.21
N VAL A 408 -29.19 2.49 32.36
CA VAL A 408 -30.25 3.32 32.93
C VAL A 408 -29.74 3.88 34.25
N VAL A 409 -29.64 5.20 34.33
CA VAL A 409 -29.33 5.89 35.59
C VAL A 409 -30.66 6.34 36.17
N LYS A 410 -30.99 5.81 37.36
CA LYS A 410 -32.18 6.18 38.12
C LYS A 410 -31.89 7.39 39.00
#